data_AF-A0A2N6U1C8-F1
#
_entry.id   AF-A0A2N6U1C8-F1
#
_cell.length_a   1.000
_cell.length_b   1.000
_cell.length_c   1.000
_cell.angle_alpha   90.00
_cell.angle_beta   90.00
_cell.angle_gamma   90.00
#
_symmetry.space_group_name_H-M   'P 1'
#
loop_
_entity.id
_entity.type
_entity.pdbx_description
1 polymer ?
#
loop_
_entity_poly.entity_id
_entity_poly.type
_entity_poly.pdbx_seq_one_letter_code
_entity_poly.pdbx_strand_id
1 'polypeptide(L)'
;MTSYMRRTVRAAALACGALALTLGTAGCGAFGGGEENPDGQEQPAEQDDPEQADPAEDDTAEDGAEDSDAEASDGGGQESEGELSEEDLTAAEDRFHETLQLLGENDIEGACQLTIDPATGEPSTGDAIQECVDSFTQEVGEDFDPAVLSVIDRSMITAEDDGEGIAKILIAGEDSGATMQQADGEWYLKGLDSV
;
A
#
# COMPACT_ATOMS: atom_id res chain seq x y z
N MET A 1 -27.56 9.67 -24.48
CA MET A 1 -28.47 8.66 -23.88
C MET A 1 -27.91 7.27 -24.17
N THR A 2 -26.91 6.88 -23.40
CA THR A 2 -26.31 5.54 -23.43
C THR A 2 -26.76 4.83 -22.16
N SER A 3 -27.41 3.69 -22.36
CA SER A 3 -28.17 2.97 -21.35
C SER A 3 -27.22 2.22 -20.40
N TYR A 4 -27.18 2.64 -19.14
CA TYR A 4 -26.67 1.85 -18.02
C TYR A 4 -27.48 0.54 -17.90
N MET A 5 -26.83 -0.62 -18.01
CA MET A 5 -27.38 -1.88 -17.50
C MET A 5 -26.58 -2.29 -16.27
N ARG A 6 -27.13 -1.91 -15.10
CA ARG A 6 -26.71 -2.37 -13.77
C ARG A 6 -26.91 -3.88 -13.70
N ARG A 7 -25.83 -4.66 -13.54
CA ARG A 7 -25.93 -6.08 -13.15
C ARG A 7 -25.61 -6.21 -11.66
N THR A 8 -26.60 -5.88 -10.85
CA THR A 8 -26.66 -6.24 -9.43
C THR A 8 -26.77 -7.75 -9.30
N VAL A 9 -25.71 -8.41 -8.81
CA VAL A 9 -25.84 -9.73 -8.19
C VAL A 9 -25.27 -9.62 -6.78
N ARG A 10 -26.20 -9.53 -5.82
CA ARG A 10 -25.94 -9.68 -4.38
C ARG A 10 -25.66 -11.15 -4.11
N ALA A 11 -24.51 -11.47 -3.54
CA ALA A 11 -24.27 -12.75 -2.89
C ALA A 11 -23.74 -12.49 -1.48
N ALA A 12 -24.67 -12.39 -0.53
CA ALA A 12 -24.38 -12.40 0.90
C ALA A 12 -24.15 -13.86 1.33
N ALA A 13 -22.94 -14.18 1.78
CA ALA A 13 -22.64 -15.43 2.46
C ALA A 13 -22.14 -15.12 3.87
N LEU A 14 -23.10 -14.95 4.78
CA LEU A 14 -22.87 -14.99 6.22
C LEU A 14 -22.58 -16.44 6.65
N ALA A 15 -21.33 -16.78 6.86
CA ALA A 15 -20.94 -18.02 7.52
C ALA A 15 -20.59 -17.73 8.98
N CYS A 16 -21.56 -17.93 9.89
CA CYS A 16 -21.34 -17.92 11.33
C CYS A 16 -20.47 -19.12 11.74
N GLY A 17 -19.18 -18.90 11.98
CA GLY A 17 -18.26 -19.86 12.59
C GLY A 17 -17.99 -19.52 14.05
N ALA A 18 -18.90 -19.91 14.96
CA ALA A 18 -18.65 -19.86 16.39
C ALA A 18 -17.85 -21.08 16.83
N LEU A 19 -16.54 -20.91 17.08
CA LEU A 19 -15.75 -21.87 17.86
C LEU A 19 -15.21 -21.16 19.10
N ALA A 20 -15.82 -21.50 20.23
CA ALA A 20 -15.42 -21.04 21.55
C ALA A 20 -14.36 -21.98 22.15
N LEU A 21 -13.35 -21.34 22.74
CA LEU A 21 -12.52 -21.75 23.88
C LEU A 21 -11.52 -22.91 23.69
N THR A 22 -10.23 -22.58 23.81
CA THR A 22 -9.41 -23.10 24.92
C THR A 22 -8.36 -22.08 25.34
N LEU A 23 -8.42 -21.62 26.60
CA LEU A 23 -7.26 -21.04 27.28
C LEU A 23 -6.16 -22.11 27.40
N GLY A 24 -4.93 -21.76 27.08
CA GLY A 24 -3.77 -22.64 27.21
C GLY A 24 -2.48 -21.85 27.35
N THR A 25 -2.26 -21.27 28.53
CA THR A 25 -0.94 -20.84 28.98
C THR A 25 -0.01 -22.05 29.06
N ALA A 26 1.12 -22.02 28.36
CA ALA A 26 2.47 -22.29 28.87
C ALA A 26 3.41 -22.81 27.77
N GLY A 27 4.48 -22.06 27.54
CA GLY A 27 5.85 -22.57 27.65
C GLY A 27 6.35 -23.55 26.59
N CYS A 28 7.39 -23.09 25.88
CA CYS A 28 8.51 -23.87 25.36
C CYS A 28 8.21 -25.19 24.63
N GLY A 29 8.36 -25.13 23.32
CA GLY A 29 9.27 -26.06 22.65
C GLY A 29 8.62 -27.12 21.77
N ALA A 30 9.22 -27.23 20.59
CA ALA A 30 9.44 -28.44 19.82
C ALA A 30 8.34 -28.94 18.88
N PHE A 31 8.75 -28.98 17.61
CA PHE A 31 8.60 -30.08 16.65
C PHE A 31 7.34 -30.14 15.79
N GLY A 32 7.49 -29.70 14.52
CA GLY A 32 7.78 -30.63 13.42
C GLY A 32 6.62 -31.14 12.56
N GLY A 33 6.91 -31.29 11.26
CA GLY A 33 6.18 -32.10 10.26
C GLY A 33 5.09 -31.30 9.54
N GLY A 34 5.16 -31.08 8.21
CA GLY A 34 5.04 -32.11 7.17
C GLY A 34 3.54 -32.44 6.98
N GLU A 35 2.93 -32.56 5.82
CA GLU A 35 3.41 -32.86 4.48
C GLU A 35 2.16 -32.83 3.54
N GLU A 36 2.37 -32.50 2.25
CA GLU A 36 1.66 -33.00 1.04
C GLU A 36 0.19 -33.51 1.08
N ASN A 37 -0.66 -33.06 0.13
CA ASN A 37 -0.95 -33.84 -1.09
C ASN A 37 -1.85 -33.10 -2.12
N PRO A 38 -1.77 -33.51 -3.41
CA PRO A 38 -2.45 -32.93 -4.57
C PRO A 38 -3.60 -33.82 -5.11
N ASP A 39 -4.63 -33.21 -5.67
CA ASP A 39 -5.64 -33.85 -6.51
C ASP A 39 -6.07 -32.79 -7.55
N GLY A 40 -6.13 -33.00 -8.87
CA GLY A 40 -6.34 -34.22 -9.62
C GLY A 40 -7.68 -34.09 -10.38
N GLN A 41 -7.61 -34.16 -11.73
CA GLN A 41 -8.71 -34.46 -12.68
C GLN A 41 -9.62 -33.28 -13.11
N GLU A 42 -10.12 -33.10 -14.35
CA GLU A 42 -10.12 -33.80 -15.65
C GLU A 42 -10.70 -32.81 -16.71
N GLN A 43 -10.34 -32.94 -18.01
CA GLN A 43 -11.00 -32.23 -19.15
C GLN A 43 -12.39 -32.85 -19.45
N PRO A 44 -13.28 -32.19 -20.23
CA PRO A 44 -13.26 -32.40 -21.68
C PRO A 44 -13.58 -31.16 -22.55
N ALA A 45 -13.25 -31.31 -23.83
CA ALA A 45 -13.35 -30.40 -24.96
C ALA A 45 -14.76 -30.24 -25.55
N GLU A 46 -14.96 -29.19 -26.36
CA GLU A 46 -15.83 -29.10 -27.56
C GLU A 46 -15.52 -27.72 -28.22
N GLN A 47 -14.72 -27.62 -29.29
CA GLN A 47 -15.11 -27.68 -30.73
C GLN A 47 -16.39 -26.91 -31.07
N ASP A 48 -16.27 -25.76 -31.76
CA ASP A 48 -16.68 -25.61 -33.16
C ASP A 48 -16.14 -24.29 -33.75
N ASP A 49 -16.07 -24.24 -35.07
CA ASP A 49 -15.23 -23.43 -35.96
C ASP A 49 -16.05 -22.24 -36.54
N PRO A 50 -15.77 -21.70 -37.75
CA PRO A 50 -15.16 -20.40 -38.02
C PRO A 50 -16.14 -19.38 -38.65
N GLU A 51 -15.73 -18.12 -38.80
CA GLU A 51 -16.07 -17.25 -39.96
C GLU A 51 -15.18 -15.98 -39.90
N GLN A 52 -14.05 -15.95 -40.60
CA GLN A 52 -13.86 -15.30 -41.91
C GLN A 52 -14.56 -13.94 -42.08
N ALA A 53 -13.80 -12.84 -42.05
CA ALA A 53 -13.51 -11.98 -43.22
C ALA A 53 -12.92 -10.61 -42.80
N ASP A 54 -11.63 -10.44 -43.12
CA ASP A 54 -10.89 -9.20 -43.46
C ASP A 54 -11.67 -8.23 -44.41
N PRO A 55 -11.10 -7.06 -44.79
CA PRO A 55 -10.60 -5.93 -43.98
C PRO A 55 -11.18 -4.60 -44.55
N ALA A 56 -10.99 -3.47 -43.88
CA ALA A 56 -11.07 -2.16 -44.55
C ALA A 56 -10.24 -1.12 -43.80
N GLU A 57 -9.16 -0.71 -44.44
CA GLU A 57 -8.36 0.48 -44.14
C GLU A 57 -9.14 1.78 -44.41
N ASP A 58 -8.55 2.86 -43.88
CA ASP A 58 -8.68 4.26 -44.29
C ASP A 58 -9.90 5.04 -43.80
N ASP A 59 -9.69 6.02 -42.91
CA ASP A 59 -9.51 7.40 -43.37
C ASP A 59 -9.06 8.33 -42.22
N THR A 60 -8.03 9.10 -42.57
CA THR A 60 -7.44 10.32 -42.01
C THR A 60 -8.42 11.36 -41.42
N ALA A 61 -7.97 12.08 -40.37
CA ALA A 61 -8.11 13.53 -40.10
C ALA A 61 -8.18 13.78 -38.58
N GLU A 62 -7.12 14.29 -37.93
CA GLU A 62 -6.68 15.70 -37.83
C GLU A 62 -7.64 16.60 -37.02
N ASP A 63 -7.07 17.12 -35.92
CA ASP A 63 -7.33 18.36 -35.20
C ASP A 63 -8.74 18.71 -34.67
N GLY A 64 -8.77 19.18 -33.42
CA GLY A 64 -9.88 20.00 -32.95
C GLY A 64 -10.07 19.97 -31.43
N ALA A 65 -9.34 20.83 -30.74
CA ALA A 65 -9.42 21.06 -29.31
C ALA A 65 -10.79 21.61 -28.82
N GLU A 66 -10.91 21.57 -27.49
CA GLU A 66 -11.84 22.31 -26.62
C GLU A 66 -13.26 21.76 -26.49
N ASP A 67 -13.53 21.07 -25.39
CA ASP A 67 -14.76 21.33 -24.63
C ASP A 67 -14.57 21.06 -23.13
N SER A 68 -15.15 21.97 -22.36
CA SER A 68 -15.14 22.01 -20.91
C SER A 68 -16.01 20.89 -20.33
N ASP A 69 -15.53 20.21 -19.29
CA ASP A 69 -16.42 19.75 -18.22
C ASP A 69 -15.58 19.54 -16.96
N ALA A 70 -15.52 20.59 -16.15
CA ALA A 70 -15.18 20.47 -14.75
C ALA A 70 -16.41 19.91 -14.05
N GLU A 71 -16.45 18.59 -13.83
CA GLU A 71 -17.30 17.93 -12.82
C GLU A 71 -16.85 16.46 -12.69
N ALA A 72 -16.12 16.13 -11.62
CA ALA A 72 -16.17 14.82 -10.97
C ALA A 72 -15.37 14.91 -9.66
N SER A 73 -15.85 14.48 -8.51
CA SER A 73 -17.19 14.14 -8.04
C SER A 73 -16.99 14.06 -6.54
N ASP A 74 -17.75 14.82 -5.77
CA ASP A 74 -17.89 14.67 -4.31
C ASP A 74 -18.44 13.26 -4.05
N GLY A 75 -17.50 12.32 -3.90
CA GLY A 75 -17.75 10.91 -3.68
C GLY A 75 -17.51 10.61 -2.22
N GLY A 76 -18.36 11.15 -1.34
CA GLY A 76 -18.45 10.76 0.06
C GLY A 76 -18.78 9.27 0.17
N GLY A 77 -17.78 8.42 -0.04
CA GLY A 77 -17.72 7.07 0.44
C GLY A 77 -17.63 7.17 1.94
N GLN A 78 -18.59 6.56 2.62
CA GLN A 78 -18.52 6.37 4.05
C GLN A 78 -17.31 5.46 4.30
N GLU A 79 -16.17 6.08 4.59
CA GLU A 79 -14.95 5.41 5.02
C GLU A 79 -15.35 4.50 6.16
N SER A 80 -15.19 3.19 5.96
CA SER A 80 -15.29 2.26 7.07
C SER A 80 -14.27 2.76 8.09
N GLU A 81 -14.69 3.08 9.32
CA GLU A 81 -13.83 3.60 10.40
C GLU A 81 -12.64 2.64 10.65
N GLY A 82 -11.59 2.75 9.83
CA GLY A 82 -10.43 1.85 9.81
C GLY A 82 -9.89 1.43 8.43
N GLU A 83 -10.60 1.65 7.31
CA GLU A 83 -10.10 1.38 5.94
C GLU A 83 -9.69 2.69 5.27
N LEU A 84 -8.46 2.77 4.77
CA LEU A 84 -7.91 3.97 4.14
C LEU A 84 -8.47 4.21 2.74
N SER A 85 -8.73 5.49 2.42
CA SER A 85 -9.14 5.88 1.07
C SER A 85 -7.96 5.83 0.06
N GLU A 86 -8.25 5.79 -1.24
CA GLU A 86 -7.20 5.89 -2.28
C GLU A 86 -6.43 7.23 -2.19
N GLU A 87 -7.11 8.28 -1.73
CA GLU A 87 -6.54 9.61 -1.51
C GLU A 87 -5.54 9.59 -0.34
N ASP A 88 -5.90 8.91 0.75
CA ASP A 88 -5.05 8.69 1.91
C ASP A 88 -3.79 7.89 1.56
N LEU A 89 -3.95 6.79 0.82
CA LEU A 89 -2.82 5.97 0.38
C LEU A 89 -1.88 6.78 -0.51
N THR A 90 -2.42 7.55 -1.46
CA THR A 90 -1.61 8.44 -2.31
C THR A 90 -0.85 9.47 -1.48
N ALA A 91 -1.49 10.07 -0.47
CA ALA A 91 -0.86 11.02 0.44
C ALA A 91 0.24 10.38 1.30
N ALA A 92 0.02 9.14 1.78
CA ALA A 92 1.02 8.38 2.53
C ALA A 92 2.25 8.08 1.67
N GLU A 93 2.05 7.68 0.41
CA GLU A 93 3.13 7.44 -0.54
C GLU A 93 3.92 8.72 -0.87
N ASP A 94 3.24 9.85 -1.11
CA ASP A 94 3.88 11.15 -1.36
C ASP A 94 4.75 11.56 -0.19
N ARG A 95 4.24 11.37 1.02
CA ARG A 95 4.94 11.71 2.26
C ARG A 95 6.13 10.80 2.53
N PHE A 96 6.01 9.51 2.23
CA PHE A 96 7.15 8.58 2.29
C PHE A 96 8.23 8.94 1.27
N HIS A 97 7.83 9.31 0.04
CA HIS A 97 8.78 9.75 -0.98
C HIS A 97 9.53 11.03 -0.57
N GLU A 98 8.89 11.94 0.14
CA GLU A 98 9.56 13.10 0.74
C GLU A 98 10.62 12.67 1.77
N THR A 99 10.31 11.71 2.64
CA THR A 99 11.30 11.14 3.57
C THR A 99 12.51 10.59 2.82
N LEU A 100 12.31 9.86 1.72
CA LEU A 100 13.42 9.34 0.91
C LEU A 100 14.25 10.45 0.24
N GLN A 101 13.61 11.55 -0.18
CA GLN A 101 14.33 12.71 -0.72
C GLN A 101 15.23 13.33 0.34
N LEU A 102 14.69 13.58 1.54
CA LEU A 102 15.47 14.14 2.66
C LEU A 102 16.67 13.24 3.00
N LEU A 103 16.46 11.93 3.10
CA LEU A 103 17.54 10.97 3.33
C LEU A 103 18.56 10.96 2.17
N GLY A 104 18.11 11.07 0.92
CA GLY A 104 18.97 11.16 -0.27
C GLY A 104 19.78 12.47 -0.32
N GLU A 105 19.25 13.54 0.24
CA GLU A 105 19.91 14.84 0.43
C GLU A 105 20.81 14.87 1.68
N ASN A 106 20.90 13.75 2.39
CA ASN A 106 21.62 13.60 3.66
C ASN A 106 21.04 14.46 4.81
N ASP A 107 19.78 14.86 4.69
CA ASP A 107 19.01 15.56 5.72
C ASP A 107 18.29 14.55 6.64
N ILE A 108 19.08 13.87 7.48
CA ILE A 108 18.57 12.87 8.42
C ILE A 108 17.67 13.53 9.48
N GLU A 109 17.99 14.75 9.89
CA GLU A 109 17.18 15.49 10.86
C GLU A 109 15.79 15.83 10.29
N GLY A 110 15.73 16.27 9.03
CA GLY A 110 14.48 16.48 8.31
C GLY A 110 13.67 15.18 8.17
N ALA A 111 14.32 14.08 7.79
CA ALA A 111 13.65 12.78 7.69
C ALA A 111 13.10 12.30 9.05
N CYS A 112 13.84 12.50 10.13
CA CYS A 112 13.40 12.16 11.49
C CYS A 112 12.23 13.02 12.00
N GLN A 113 12.03 14.22 11.47
CA GLN A 113 10.82 15.02 11.76
C GLN A 113 9.55 14.40 11.16
N LEU A 114 9.70 13.54 10.15
CA LEU A 114 8.60 12.84 9.50
C LEU A 114 8.29 11.49 10.15
N THR A 115 8.84 11.21 11.33
CA THR A 115 8.67 9.93 12.03
C THR A 115 7.82 10.11 13.30
N ILE A 116 6.99 9.11 13.62
CA ILE A 116 6.28 9.02 14.90
C ILE A 116 7.23 8.56 16.00
N ASP A 117 7.22 9.28 17.13
CA ASP A 117 7.89 8.85 18.34
C ASP A 117 7.17 7.63 18.93
N PRO A 118 7.87 6.50 19.12
CA PRO A 118 7.23 5.26 19.58
C PRO A 118 6.81 5.31 21.06
N ALA A 119 7.35 6.24 21.86
CA ALA A 119 7.01 6.37 23.27
C ALA A 119 5.70 7.14 23.47
N THR A 120 5.38 8.10 22.61
CA THR A 120 4.18 8.93 22.69
C THR A 120 3.12 8.57 21.66
N GLY A 121 3.51 8.01 20.51
CA GLY A 121 2.63 7.83 19.35
C GLY A 121 2.31 9.15 18.64
N GLU A 122 3.08 10.21 18.91
CA GLU A 122 2.94 11.53 18.30
C GLU A 122 4.12 11.82 17.37
N PRO A 123 4.02 12.79 16.45
CA PRO A 123 5.14 13.21 15.62
C PRO A 123 6.37 13.58 16.47
N SER A 124 7.54 13.16 16.01
CA SER A 124 8.81 13.40 16.72
C SER A 124 9.08 14.90 16.85
N THR A 125 9.37 15.36 18.06
CA THR A 125 9.72 16.76 18.31
C THR A 125 10.86 16.87 19.33
N GLY A 126 11.65 17.94 19.22
CA GLY A 126 12.70 18.23 20.20
C GLY A 126 13.74 17.11 20.33
N ASP A 127 13.92 16.60 21.56
CA ASP A 127 14.92 15.58 21.87
C ASP A 127 14.68 14.25 21.13
N ALA A 128 13.41 13.89 20.83
CA ALA A 128 13.08 12.66 20.10
C ALA A 128 13.64 12.64 18.67
N ILE A 129 13.76 13.81 18.03
CA ILE A 129 14.39 13.93 16.70
C ILE A 129 15.88 13.58 16.80
N GLN A 130 16.57 14.05 17.85
CA GLN A 130 17.98 13.74 18.04
C GLN A 130 18.18 12.25 18.33
N GLU A 131 17.31 11.64 19.13
CA GLU A 131 17.34 10.20 19.38
C GLU A 131 17.13 9.39 18.09
N CYS A 132 16.23 9.83 17.19
CA CYS A 132 16.07 9.23 15.87
C CYS A 132 17.35 9.36 15.00
N VAL A 133 17.98 10.54 14.98
CA VAL A 133 19.23 10.77 14.24
C VAL A 133 20.37 9.90 14.77
N ASP A 134 20.50 9.79 16.10
CA ASP A 134 21.48 8.94 16.77
C ASP A 134 21.25 7.46 16.45
N SER A 135 20.00 6.98 16.51
CA SER A 135 19.63 5.61 16.13
C SER A 135 19.94 5.33 14.66
N PHE A 136 19.54 6.21 13.74
CA PHE A 136 19.85 6.06 12.31
C PHE A 136 21.36 5.99 12.07
N THR A 137 22.13 6.88 12.71
CA THR A 137 23.59 6.90 12.56
C THR A 137 24.24 5.63 13.10
N GLN A 138 23.71 5.08 14.20
CA GLN A 138 24.24 3.87 14.83
C GLN A 138 23.89 2.58 14.07
N GLU A 139 22.68 2.47 13.54
CA GLU A 139 22.20 1.24 12.89
C GLU A 139 22.47 1.22 11.38
N VAL A 140 22.38 2.38 10.73
CA VAL A 140 22.33 2.50 9.28
C VAL A 140 23.47 3.38 8.74
N GLY A 141 23.92 4.39 9.49
CA GLY A 141 24.76 5.49 9.02
C GLY A 141 26.11 5.13 8.38
N GLU A 142 26.75 4.02 8.73
CA GLU A 142 28.02 3.61 8.10
C GLU A 142 27.84 2.85 6.77
N ASP A 143 26.72 2.15 6.61
CA ASP A 143 26.40 1.34 5.42
C ASP A 143 25.39 2.01 4.48
N PHE A 144 24.82 3.14 4.89
CA PHE A 144 23.84 3.88 4.12
C PHE A 144 24.49 4.67 2.98
N ASP A 145 24.13 4.30 1.75
CA ASP A 145 24.51 5.06 0.56
C ASP A 145 23.29 5.86 0.05
N PRO A 146 23.30 7.20 0.18
CA PRO A 146 22.16 8.03 -0.23
C PRO A 146 21.90 7.99 -1.75
N ALA A 147 22.88 7.57 -2.57
CA ALA A 147 22.66 7.44 -4.00
C ALA A 147 21.70 6.29 -4.33
N VAL A 148 21.53 5.30 -3.45
CA VAL A 148 20.53 4.23 -3.62
C VAL A 148 19.12 4.80 -3.60
N LEU A 149 18.85 5.80 -2.76
CA LEU A 149 17.53 6.42 -2.67
C LEU A 149 17.17 7.21 -3.93
N SER A 150 18.15 7.75 -4.64
CA SER A 150 17.93 8.47 -5.91
C SER A 150 17.41 7.59 -7.05
N VAL A 151 17.50 6.26 -6.91
CA VAL A 151 16.96 5.29 -7.89
C VAL A 151 15.47 5.01 -7.64
N ILE A 152 14.98 5.33 -6.44
CA ILE A 152 13.58 5.09 -6.07
C ILE A 152 12.75 6.29 -6.51
N ASP A 153 12.18 6.19 -7.70
CA ASP A 153 11.20 7.16 -8.18
C ASP A 153 9.87 7.02 -7.43
N ARG A 154 9.13 8.13 -7.32
CA ARG A 154 7.77 8.15 -6.77
C ARG A 154 6.84 7.08 -7.33
N SER A 155 6.97 6.80 -8.64
CA SER A 155 6.17 5.78 -9.34
C SER A 155 6.46 4.33 -8.93
N MET A 156 7.57 4.09 -8.23
CA MET A 156 7.91 2.78 -7.67
C MET A 156 7.32 2.59 -6.26
N ILE A 157 6.84 3.66 -5.63
CA ILE A 157 6.31 3.63 -4.28
C ILE A 157 4.81 3.42 -4.37
N THR A 158 4.31 2.43 -3.63
CA THR A 158 2.88 2.12 -3.52
C THR A 158 2.55 1.91 -2.06
N ALA A 159 1.41 2.44 -1.61
CA ALA A 159 0.87 2.18 -0.28
C ALA A 159 -0.32 1.22 -0.38
N GLU A 160 -0.38 0.28 0.55
CA GLU A 160 -1.53 -0.58 0.75
C GLU A 160 -2.10 -0.35 2.16
N ASP A 161 -3.42 -0.43 2.28
CA ASP A 161 -4.08 -0.47 3.58
C ASP A 161 -3.67 -1.76 4.31
N ASP A 162 -3.05 -1.61 5.49
CA ASP A 162 -2.72 -2.72 6.41
C ASP A 162 -3.77 -2.84 7.53
N GLY A 163 -4.83 -2.01 7.45
CA GLY A 163 -5.84 -1.84 8.48
C GLY A 163 -5.41 -0.90 9.61
N GLU A 164 -6.35 -0.62 10.51
CA GLU A 164 -6.13 0.20 11.72
C GLU A 164 -5.61 1.63 11.41
N GLY A 165 -5.87 2.15 10.21
CA GLY A 165 -5.36 3.45 9.76
C GLY A 165 -3.85 3.45 9.49
N ILE A 166 -3.27 2.28 9.19
CA ILE A 166 -1.86 2.11 8.84
C ILE A 166 -1.74 1.82 7.34
N ALA A 167 -0.85 2.54 6.68
CA ALA A 167 -0.48 2.28 5.30
C ALA A 167 0.89 1.57 5.24
N LYS A 168 0.94 0.38 4.67
CA LYS A 168 2.19 -0.35 4.41
C LYS A 168 2.79 0.09 3.10
N ILE A 169 4.11 0.33 3.06
CA ILE A 169 4.80 0.83 1.87
C ILE A 169 5.50 -0.31 1.11
N LEU A 170 5.25 -0.36 -0.19
CA LEU A 170 5.91 -1.22 -1.15
C LEU A 170 6.77 -0.39 -2.09
N ILE A 171 7.95 -0.92 -2.42
CA ILE A 171 8.88 -0.34 -3.38
C ILE A 171 9.06 -1.34 -4.51
N ALA A 172 8.74 -0.93 -5.74
CA ALA A 172 8.72 -1.79 -6.93
C ALA A 172 7.86 -3.06 -6.76
N GLY A 173 6.82 -2.99 -5.91
CA GLY A 173 5.92 -4.10 -5.58
C GLY A 173 6.42 -5.05 -4.51
N GLU A 174 7.56 -4.77 -3.87
CA GLU A 174 8.10 -5.53 -2.75
C GLU A 174 7.88 -4.77 -1.43
N ASP A 175 7.59 -5.50 -0.34
CA ASP A 175 7.44 -4.91 0.99
C ASP A 175 8.74 -4.25 1.44
N SER A 176 8.67 -2.96 1.79
CA SER A 176 9.84 -2.20 2.24
C SER A 176 10.09 -2.34 3.75
N GLY A 177 9.16 -2.94 4.49
CA GLY A 177 9.12 -2.92 5.95
C GLY A 177 8.69 -1.58 6.56
N ALA A 178 8.55 -0.52 5.76
CA ALA A 178 8.08 0.78 6.22
C ALA A 178 6.56 0.81 6.32
N THR A 179 6.06 1.42 7.39
CA THR A 179 4.64 1.69 7.59
C THR A 179 4.44 3.17 7.90
N MET A 180 3.33 3.72 7.43
CA MET A 180 2.94 5.10 7.64
C MET A 180 1.67 5.15 8.49
N GLN A 181 1.57 6.14 9.37
CA GLN A 181 0.40 6.38 10.19
C GLN A 181 0.05 7.87 10.17
N GLN A 182 -1.24 8.18 10.16
CA GLN A 182 -1.70 9.56 10.25
C GLN A 182 -1.69 10.07 11.70
N ALA A 183 -1.13 11.25 11.90
CA ALA A 183 -1.21 12.01 13.15
C ALA A 183 -1.43 13.49 12.80
N ASP A 184 -2.27 14.21 13.56
CA ASP A 184 -2.57 15.62 13.31
C ASP A 184 -3.03 15.98 11.87
N GLY A 185 -3.53 15.00 11.10
CA GLY A 185 -3.94 15.17 9.70
C GLY A 185 -2.80 15.09 8.68
N GLU A 186 -1.59 14.74 9.10
CA GLU A 186 -0.43 14.47 8.25
C GLU A 186 0.03 13.02 8.39
N TRP A 187 0.71 12.52 7.35
CA TRP A 187 1.29 11.17 7.36
C TRP A 187 2.71 11.19 7.93
N TYR A 188 3.02 10.20 8.77
CA TYR A 188 4.33 10.04 9.39
C TYR A 188 4.79 8.60 9.28
N LEU A 189 6.09 8.41 9.11
CA LEU A 189 6.73 7.12 9.17
C LEU A 189 6.61 6.57 10.59
N LYS A 190 6.02 5.40 10.75
CA LYS A 190 6.04 4.70 12.02
C LYS A 190 7.42 4.06 12.15
N GLY A 191 8.13 4.35 13.24
CA GLY A 191 9.43 3.76 13.50
C GLY A 191 9.39 2.24 13.34
N LEU A 192 10.42 1.67 12.70
CA LEU A 192 10.56 0.23 12.53
C LEU A 192 10.58 -0.40 13.93
N ASP A 193 9.45 -0.96 14.36
CA ASP A 193 9.37 -1.68 15.63
C ASP A 193 10.39 -2.81 15.53
N SER A 194 11.44 -2.73 16.37
CA SER A 194 12.56 -3.65 16.31
C SER A 194 12.03 -5.08 16.46
N VAL A 195 12.07 -5.86 15.39
CA VAL A 195 11.90 -7.32 15.43
C VAL A 195 13.03 -7.96 16.23
#